data_AF-A0A3Q9FJY4-F1
#
_entry.id   AF-A0A3Q9FJY4-F1
#
_cell.length_a   1.000
_cell.length_b   1.000
_cell.length_c   1.000
_cell.angle_alpha   90.00
_cell.angle_beta   90.00
_cell.angle_gamma   90.00
#
_symmetry.space_group_name_H-M   'P 1'
#
loop_
_entity.id
_entity.type
_entity.pdbx_description
1 polymer ?
#
loop_
_entity_poly.entity_id
_entity_poly.type
_entity_poly.pdbx_seq_one_letter_code
_entity_poly.pdbx_strand_id
1 'polypeptide(L)'
;MRKRKNYPGELREIGTKDYSLILGNLMNYRNQLMRETEEQKMGLIFSKVSEKLKEIGCLRASNSVKNRAGRKKLGLYQEITSKKKEEVIEIINKNWHEAKQKHDAIKTRNKKFALDKQNIETVDV
;
A
#
# COMPACT_ATOMS: atom_id res chain seq x y z
N MET A 1 22.63 -15.02 4.99
CA MET A 1 21.17 -15.26 5.12
C MET A 1 20.47 -14.98 3.79
N ARG A 2 19.90 -15.99 3.11
CA ARG A 2 19.05 -15.75 1.93
C ARG A 2 17.82 -14.95 2.39
N LYS A 3 17.65 -13.70 1.92
CA LYS A 3 16.44 -12.91 2.15
C LYS A 3 15.25 -13.74 1.66
N ARG A 4 14.26 -14.01 2.53
CA ARG A 4 13.04 -14.75 2.15
C ARG A 4 12.40 -14.04 0.96
N LYS A 5 11.88 -14.79 -0.01
CA LYS A 5 11.04 -14.23 -1.09
C LYS A 5 9.79 -13.67 -0.44
N ASN A 6 9.58 -12.36 -0.53
CA ASN A 6 8.38 -11.73 -0.01
C ASN A 6 7.18 -12.06 -0.91
N TYR A 7 6.21 -12.81 -0.41
CA TYR A 7 5.01 -13.20 -1.15
C TYR A 7 4.00 -12.03 -1.26
N PRO A 8 3.09 -12.05 -2.26
CA PRO A 8 1.98 -11.09 -2.32
C PRO A 8 1.16 -11.08 -1.02
N GLY A 9 0.79 -9.91 -0.53
CA GLY A 9 0.04 -9.75 0.72
C GLY A 9 0.87 -9.83 2.02
N GLU A 10 2.19 -10.03 1.93
CA GLU A 10 3.10 -9.96 3.08
C GLU A 10 3.56 -8.54 3.38
N LEU A 11 3.72 -8.24 4.67
CA LEU A 11 4.21 -6.96 5.15
C LEU A 11 5.61 -6.66 4.58
N ARG A 12 5.75 -5.49 3.97
CA ARG A 12 7.00 -5.01 3.38
C ARG A 12 7.75 -4.14 4.36
N GLU A 13 9.08 -4.26 4.31
CA GLU A 13 9.97 -3.45 5.12
C GLU A 13 10.00 -2.00 4.64
N ILE A 14 9.72 -1.07 5.55
CA ILE A 14 9.69 0.38 5.27
C ILE A 14 11.10 0.85 4.85
N GLY A 15 11.16 1.82 3.94
CA GLY A 15 12.42 2.36 3.40
C GLY A 15 13.06 1.56 2.26
N THR A 16 12.52 0.38 1.93
CA THR A 16 13.01 -0.46 0.82
C THR A 16 12.42 -0.10 -0.55
N LYS A 17 13.07 -0.54 -1.63
CA LYS A 17 12.56 -0.37 -3.01
C LYS A 17 11.20 -1.08 -3.20
N ASP A 18 11.05 -2.27 -2.65
CA ASP A 18 9.79 -3.02 -2.67
C ASP A 18 8.64 -2.22 -2.06
N TYR A 19 8.87 -1.59 -0.91
CA TYR A 19 7.86 -0.75 -0.25
C TYR A 19 7.45 0.43 -1.15
N SER A 20 8.41 1.08 -1.81
CA SER A 20 8.14 2.15 -2.77
C SER A 20 7.32 1.66 -3.96
N LEU A 21 7.54 0.42 -4.43
CA LEU A 21 6.75 -0.19 -5.50
C LEU A 21 5.30 -0.42 -5.05
N ILE A 22 5.09 -0.85 -3.80
CA ILE A 22 3.73 -1.05 -3.25
C ILE A 22 2.97 0.29 -3.16
N LEU A 23 3.65 1.35 -2.72
CA LEU A 23 3.07 2.70 -2.73
C LEU A 23 2.71 3.18 -4.14
N GLY A 24 3.53 2.88 -5.15
CA GLY A 24 3.23 3.18 -6.55
C GLY A 24 2.00 2.41 -7.05
N ASN A 25 1.92 1.12 -6.73
CA ASN A 25 0.78 0.28 -7.09
C ASN A 25 -0.54 0.77 -6.45
N LEU A 26 -0.53 1.23 -5.19
CA LEU A 26 -1.71 1.81 -4.55
C LEU A 26 -2.27 3.01 -5.34
N MET A 27 -1.39 3.92 -5.77
CA MET A 27 -1.82 5.07 -6.57
C MET A 27 -2.30 4.68 -7.96
N ASN A 28 -1.67 3.68 -8.58
CA ASN A 28 -2.15 3.13 -9.85
C ASN A 28 -3.58 2.59 -9.71
N TYR A 29 -3.84 1.77 -8.69
CA TYR A 29 -5.18 1.23 -8.44
C TYR A 29 -6.20 2.30 -8.08
N ARG A 30 -5.82 3.33 -7.31
CA ARG A 30 -6.68 4.51 -7.08
C ARG A 30 -7.08 5.17 -8.41
N ASN A 31 -6.13 5.39 -9.31
CA ASN A 31 -6.37 6.06 -10.58
C ASN A 31 -7.23 5.20 -11.53
N GLN A 32 -7.03 3.88 -11.52
CA GLN A 32 -7.92 2.94 -12.22
C GLN A 32 -9.34 3.04 -11.64
N LEU A 33 -9.46 3.00 -10.31
CA LEU A 33 -10.75 3.07 -9.63
C LEU A 33 -11.51 4.36 -9.95
N MET A 34 -10.82 5.51 -10.04
CA MET A 34 -11.46 6.78 -10.42
C MET A 34 -12.20 6.70 -11.75
N ARG A 35 -11.67 5.96 -12.72
CA ARG A 35 -12.21 5.84 -14.09
C ARG A 35 -13.16 4.67 -14.26
N GLU A 36 -13.08 3.69 -13.36
CA GLU A 36 -13.90 2.48 -13.44
C GLU A 36 -15.36 2.76 -13.03
N THR A 37 -16.29 2.20 -13.81
CA THR A 37 -17.73 2.28 -13.58
C THR A 37 -18.35 0.90 -13.43
N GLU A 38 -17.68 -0.15 -13.90
CA GLU A 38 -18.18 -1.52 -13.82
C GLU A 38 -17.95 -2.12 -12.43
N GLU A 39 -19.04 -2.53 -11.76
CA GLU A 39 -18.98 -3.03 -10.38
C GLU A 39 -18.04 -4.21 -10.18
N GLN A 40 -18.05 -5.18 -11.10
CA GLN A 40 -17.19 -6.36 -10.99
C GLN A 40 -15.71 -5.97 -11.01
N LYS A 41 -15.32 -5.07 -11.92
CA LYS A 41 -13.95 -4.54 -11.98
C LYS A 41 -13.61 -3.71 -10.76
N MET A 42 -14.53 -2.89 -10.25
CA MET A 42 -14.32 -2.17 -8.98
C MET A 42 -14.05 -3.13 -7.82
N GLY A 43 -14.80 -4.23 -7.71
CA GLY A 43 -14.59 -5.26 -6.69
C GLY A 43 -13.21 -5.94 -6.78
N LEU A 44 -12.74 -6.23 -8.00
CA LEU A 44 -11.39 -6.72 -8.24
C LEU A 44 -10.33 -5.70 -7.82
N ILE A 45 -10.53 -4.43 -8.15
CA ILE A 45 -9.63 -3.35 -7.74
C ILE A 45 -9.61 -3.20 -6.21
N PHE A 46 -10.76 -3.26 -5.52
CA PHE A 46 -10.82 -3.19 -4.06
C PHE A 46 -10.03 -4.34 -3.42
N SER A 47 -10.11 -5.54 -3.98
CA SER A 47 -9.36 -6.70 -3.50
C SER A 47 -7.86 -6.47 -3.62
N LYS A 48 -7.37 -5.99 -4.78
CA LYS A 48 -5.96 -5.61 -4.98
C LYS A 48 -5.52 -4.49 -4.04
N VAL A 49 -6.35 -3.46 -3.84
CA VAL A 49 -6.06 -2.37 -2.89
C VAL A 49 -5.94 -2.92 -1.47
N SER A 50 -6.83 -3.83 -1.05
CA SER A 50 -6.78 -4.41 0.29
C SER A 50 -5.47 -5.18 0.52
N GLU A 51 -4.97 -5.90 -0.48
CA GLU A 51 -3.67 -6.57 -0.41
C GLU A 51 -2.53 -5.57 -0.25
N LYS A 52 -2.52 -4.50 -1.07
CA LYS A 52 -1.45 -3.49 -1.00
C LYS A 52 -1.46 -2.69 0.31
N LEU A 53 -2.64 -2.40 0.87
CA LEU A 53 -2.77 -1.81 2.20
C LEU A 53 -2.21 -2.73 3.29
N LYS A 54 -2.41 -4.05 3.17
CA LYS A 54 -1.82 -5.04 4.08
C LYS A 54 -0.30 -5.09 3.94
N GLU A 55 0.21 -5.06 2.72
CA GLU A 55 1.64 -5.07 2.42
C GLU A 55 2.38 -3.84 3.01
N ILE A 56 1.72 -2.70 3.20
CA ILE A 56 2.31 -1.52 3.87
C ILE A 56 2.00 -1.45 5.38
N GLY A 57 1.37 -2.48 5.96
CA GLY A 57 1.06 -2.55 7.39
C GLY A 57 -0.24 -1.87 7.81
N CYS A 58 -1.04 -1.37 6.88
CA CYS A 58 -2.34 -0.76 7.14
C CYS A 58 -3.46 -1.83 7.25
N LEU A 59 -3.35 -2.75 8.21
CA LEU A 59 -4.27 -3.88 8.40
C LEU A 59 -5.75 -3.46 8.57
N ARG A 60 -6.02 -2.42 9.37
CA ARG A 60 -7.39 -1.92 9.57
C ARG A 60 -7.98 -1.40 8.26
N ALA A 61 -7.21 -0.63 7.50
CA ALA A 61 -7.63 -0.11 6.21
C ALA A 61 -7.83 -1.24 5.19
N SER A 62 -6.92 -2.23 5.15
CA SER A 62 -7.05 -3.43 4.33
C SER A 62 -8.37 -4.15 4.58
N ASN A 63 -8.70 -4.45 5.84
CA ASN A 63 -9.97 -5.10 6.20
C ASN A 63 -11.19 -4.24 5.83
N SER A 64 -11.09 -2.93 6.02
CA SER A 64 -12.15 -1.96 5.66
C SER A 64 -12.46 -1.97 4.16
N VAL A 65 -11.43 -2.00 3.31
CA VAL A 65 -11.59 -2.09 1.85
C VAL A 65 -12.07 -3.48 1.44
N LYS A 66 -11.53 -4.55 2.03
CA LYS A 66 -11.94 -5.94 1.75
C LYS A 66 -13.43 -6.16 2.03
N ASN A 67 -13.96 -5.59 3.12
CA ASN A 67 -15.39 -5.68 3.42
C ASN A 67 -16.27 -4.90 2.43
N ARG A 68 -15.74 -3.86 1.79
CA ARG A 68 -16.44 -3.06 0.77
C ARG A 68 -16.43 -3.69 -0.62
N ALA A 69 -15.51 -4.61 -0.89
CA ALA A 69 -15.42 -5.34 -2.16
C ALA A 69 -16.64 -6.26 -2.41
N GLY A 70 -17.57 -6.31 -1.44
CA GLY A 70 -18.71 -7.20 -1.44
C GLY A 70 -18.32 -8.60 -0.98
N ARG A 71 -19.26 -9.30 -0.36
CA ARG A 71 -19.17 -10.75 -0.17
C ARG A 71 -20.12 -11.42 -1.13
N LYS A 72 -19.70 -12.52 -1.74
CA LYS A 72 -20.62 -13.47 -2.36
C LYS A 72 -21.39 -14.13 -1.21
N LYS A 73 -22.53 -13.57 -0.80
CA LYS A 73 -23.34 -14.11 0.30
C LYS A 73 -24.69 -14.54 -0.29
N LEU A 74 -24.97 -15.84 -0.25
CA LEU A 74 -26.30 -16.41 -0.52
C LEU A 74 -27.02 -15.79 -1.73
N GLY A 75 -26.42 -15.89 -2.93
CA GLY A 75 -27.09 -15.54 -4.19
C GLY A 75 -27.24 -14.04 -4.50
N LEU A 76 -26.89 -13.12 -3.60
CA LEU A 76 -26.93 -11.67 -3.85
C LEU A 76 -25.53 -11.07 -3.71
N TYR A 77 -25.02 -10.45 -4.78
CA TYR A 77 -23.82 -9.62 -4.70
C TYR A 77 -24.18 -8.35 -3.93
N GLN A 78 -23.34 -7.96 -2.96
CA GLN A 78 -23.49 -6.66 -2.34
C GLN A 78 -23.05 -5.61 -3.37
N GLU A 79 -23.98 -4.81 -3.88
CA GLU A 79 -23.72 -3.80 -4.93
C GLU A 79 -22.58 -2.87 -4.54
N ILE A 80 -21.66 -2.62 -5.48
CA ILE A 80 -20.54 -1.70 -5.30
C ILE A 80 -20.98 -0.33 -5.81
N THR A 81 -21.48 0.49 -4.89
CA THR A 81 -21.97 1.84 -5.21
C THR A 81 -20.84 2.84 -5.39
N SER A 82 -21.13 3.95 -6.08
CA SER A 82 -20.22 5.10 -6.22
C SER A 82 -19.71 5.61 -4.88
N LYS A 83 -20.57 5.62 -3.84
CA LYS A 83 -20.19 5.99 -2.48
C LYS A 83 -19.10 5.08 -1.91
N LYS A 84 -19.21 3.76 -2.08
CA LYS A 84 -18.16 2.81 -1.65
C LYS A 84 -16.86 3.05 -2.40
N LYS A 85 -16.93 3.39 -3.69
CA LYS A 85 -15.75 3.76 -4.50
C LYS A 85 -15.07 5.02 -3.94
N GLU A 86 -15.83 6.07 -3.63
CA GLU A 86 -15.30 7.30 -3.01
C GLU A 86 -14.63 7.01 -1.67
N GLU A 87 -15.29 6.26 -0.78
CA GLU A 87 -14.73 5.86 0.51
C GLU A 87 -13.41 5.08 0.37
N VAL A 88 -13.31 4.18 -0.63
CA VAL A 88 -12.06 3.45 -0.89
C VAL A 88 -10.97 4.39 -1.39
N ILE A 89 -11.29 5.37 -2.24
CA ILE A 89 -10.34 6.38 -2.71
C ILE A 89 -9.80 7.20 -1.52
N GLU A 90 -10.66 7.62 -0.60
CA GLU A 90 -10.26 8.34 0.61
C GLU A 90 -9.34 7.50 1.50
N ILE A 91 -9.70 6.22 1.72
CA ILE A 91 -8.85 5.28 2.47
C ILE A 91 -7.47 5.17 1.83
N ILE A 92 -7.39 5.06 0.51
CA ILE A 92 -6.11 5.00 -0.20
C ILE A 92 -5.31 6.28 0.01
N ASN A 93 -5.90 7.46 -0.23
CA ASN A 93 -5.20 8.74 -0.12
C ASN A 93 -4.60 8.93 1.28
N LYS A 94 -5.41 8.72 2.32
CA LYS A 94 -4.98 8.87 3.71
C LYS A 94 -3.81 7.95 4.05
N ASN A 95 -3.98 6.64 3.81
CA ASN A 95 -2.97 5.65 4.20
C ASN A 95 -1.72 5.75 3.33
N TRP A 96 -1.84 6.09 2.05
CA TRP A 96 -0.70 6.32 1.18
C TRP A 96 0.15 7.49 1.69
N HIS A 97 -0.47 8.61 2.07
CA HIS A 97 0.25 9.78 2.54
C HIS A 97 1.02 9.48 3.84
N GLU A 98 0.34 8.89 4.83
CA GLU A 98 0.96 8.47 6.10
C GLU A 98 2.11 7.47 5.87
N ALA A 99 1.92 6.48 5.00
CA ALA A 99 2.94 5.48 4.68
C ALA A 99 4.12 6.07 3.90
N LYS A 100 3.87 7.02 2.99
CA LYS A 100 4.89 7.72 2.22
C LYS A 100 5.76 8.60 3.12
N GLN A 101 5.15 9.36 4.03
CA GLN A 101 5.89 10.15 5.02
C GLN A 101 6.83 9.26 5.86
N LYS A 102 6.33 8.14 6.39
CA LYS A 102 7.15 7.17 7.15
C LYS A 102 8.29 6.61 6.31
N HIS A 103 8.02 6.25 5.06
CA HIS A 103 9.03 5.74 4.13
C HIS A 103 10.14 6.76 3.87
N ASP A 104 9.78 8.02 3.59
CA ASP A 104 10.75 9.07 3.29
C ASP A 104 11.57 9.44 4.54
N ALA A 105 10.96 9.48 5.72
CA ALA A 105 11.68 9.69 6.99
C ALA A 105 12.76 8.62 7.23
N ILE A 106 12.44 7.34 7.02
CA ILE A 106 13.40 6.24 7.14
C ILE A 106 14.51 6.34 6.09
N LYS A 107 14.19 6.69 4.84
CA LYS A 107 15.21 6.86 3.80
C LYS A 107 16.17 8.00 4.11
N THR A 108 15.66 9.13 4.59
CA THR A 108 16.50 10.27 5.00
C THR A 108 17.40 9.89 6.17
N ARG A 109 16.84 9.19 7.17
CA ARG A 109 17.62 8.65 8.30
C ARG A 109 18.74 7.73 7.81
N ASN A 110 18.43 6.76 6.95
CA ASN A 110 19.42 5.80 6.43
C ASN A 110 20.52 6.48 5.61
N LYS A 111 20.18 7.50 4.82
CA LYS A 111 21.17 8.30 4.09
C LYS A 111 22.12 9.04 5.03
N LYS A 112 21.58 9.67 6.08
CA LYS A 112 22.39 10.37 7.08
C LYS A 112 23.35 9.41 7.79
N PHE A 113 22.86 8.25 8.25
CA PHE A 113 23.72 7.22 8.85
C PHE A 113 24.81 6.70 7.91
N ALA A 114 24.54 6.57 6.61
CA ALA A 114 25.54 6.14 5.64
C ALA A 114 26.64 7.19 5.44
N LEU A 115 26.28 8.48 5.37
CA LEU A 115 27.22 9.59 5.27
C LEU A 115 28.09 9.72 6.54
N ASP A 116 27.47 9.60 7.71
CA ASP A 116 28.19 9.68 8.99
C ASP A 116 29.23 8.54 9.12
N LYS A 117 28.92 7.33 8.63
CA LYS A 117 29.88 6.21 8.58
C LYS A 117 31.04 6.45 7.62
N GLN A 118 30.77 6.99 6.44
CA GLN A 118 31.82 7.33 5.47
C GLN A 118 32.79 8.38 6.04
N ASN A 119 32.26 9.37 6.76
CA ASN A 119 33.09 10.40 7.39
C ASN A 119 33.98 9.85 8.51
N ILE A 120 33.51 8.85 9.27
CA ILE A 120 34.33 8.19 10.31
C ILE A 120 35.47 7.38 9.67
N GLU A 121 35.18 6.61 8.63
CA GLU A 121 36.21 5.81 7.92
C GLU A 121 37.26 6.67 7.19
N THR A 122 36.94 7.91 6.82
CA THR A 122 37.91 8.83 6.20
C THR A 122 38.80 9.59 7.18
N VAL A 123 38.48 9.61 8.48
CA VAL A 123 39.24 10.36 9.50
C VAL A 123 40.26 9.46 10.20
N ASP A 124 40.14 8.14 10.08
CA ASP A 124 41.11 7.16 10.60
C ASP A 124 42.28 6.85 9.62
N VAL A 125 42.72 7.84 8.81
CA VAL A 125 43.91 7.75 7.92
C VAL A 125 44.91 8.85 8.24
#